data_AF-A0AA86M9I6-F1
#
_entry.id   AF-A0AA86M9I6-F1
#
_cell.length_a   1.000
_cell.length_b   1.000
_cell.length_c   1.000
_cell.angle_alpha   90.00
_cell.angle_beta   90.00
_cell.angle_gamma   90.00
#
_symmetry.space_group_name_H-M   'P 1'
#
loop_
_entity.id
_entity.type
_entity.pdbx_description
1 polymer ?
#
loop_
_entity_poly.entity_id
_entity_poly.type
_entity_poly.pdbx_seq_one_letter_code
_entity_poly.pdbx_strand_id
1 'polypeptide(L)'
;MKAITGAVAAVVALPVAIIGLVLMSAGADATGDEAGGAGMIDGLNVSAMPPEGRKWAPWYQKSAAQCPGRLSPAVLAAQGYQESGFRPDAVGPPTDYGTAKGISQFIDSTWETQGKGRYEDMDRDGDNTAFDPEDAIMAQGRYMCAMVKRAETSGYKDTPIRLSLAGYNAGWGWVDYYKAVPPERFAKGQTYHYVRIITANAAKWASAVSSISGLGTGSGADAVRRGAKQIGIPYSWGGGNPGGPSNGFCDGRNGYLNGRCVAATTAGFDCSSLTQYAWWSSVKLPRVAAAQYAATASRRIDRDDLKPGDLLFWSKSGPAAIYHVGIYAGEGRVLHAPRTGRKVELQPIAEAMPSRDYIGATRPGA
;
A
#
# COMPACT_ATOMS: atom_id res chain seq x y z
N MET A 1 40.06 -41.83 -1.92
CA MET A 1 39.19 -40.94 -1.13
C MET A 1 39.27 -39.55 -1.75
N LYS A 2 38.17 -39.09 -2.37
CA LYS A 2 38.09 -37.75 -3.00
C LYS A 2 37.82 -36.72 -1.90
N ALA A 3 38.70 -35.73 -1.77
CA ALA A 3 38.50 -34.58 -0.90
C ALA A 3 37.41 -33.69 -1.51
N ILE A 4 36.31 -33.50 -0.77
CA ILE A 4 35.28 -32.50 -1.09
C ILE A 4 35.73 -31.21 -0.41
N THR A 5 36.35 -30.32 -1.17
CA THR A 5 36.60 -28.94 -0.77
C THR A 5 35.28 -28.16 -0.82
N GLY A 6 34.62 -28.05 0.33
CA GLY A 6 33.51 -27.12 0.51
C GLY A 6 34.05 -25.69 0.53
N ALA A 7 33.77 -24.92 -0.54
CA ALA A 7 33.98 -23.49 -0.53
C ALA A 7 33.00 -22.85 0.45
N VAL A 8 33.51 -22.40 1.59
CA VAL A 8 32.80 -21.48 2.47
C VAL A 8 32.69 -20.17 1.70
N ALA A 9 31.51 -19.89 1.14
CA ALA A 9 31.21 -18.58 0.59
C ALA A 9 31.31 -17.57 1.73
N ALA A 10 32.37 -16.75 1.70
CA ALA A 10 32.51 -15.62 2.60
C ALA A 10 31.29 -14.72 2.41
N VAL A 11 30.42 -14.67 3.43
CA VAL A 11 29.40 -13.63 3.54
C VAL A 11 30.17 -12.34 3.75
N VAL A 12 30.42 -11.61 2.66
CA VAL A 12 30.83 -10.22 2.75
C VAL A 12 29.64 -9.50 3.38
N ALA A 13 29.76 -9.18 4.66
CA ALA A 13 28.82 -8.32 5.35
C ALA A 13 28.81 -6.98 4.60
N LEU A 14 27.80 -6.77 3.76
CA LEU A 14 27.62 -5.50 3.07
C LEU A 14 27.20 -4.48 4.14
N PRO A 15 28.02 -3.47 4.45
CA PRO A 15 27.71 -2.48 5.47
C PRO A 15 26.46 -1.66 5.09
N VAL A 16 25.78 -1.12 6.11
CA VAL A 16 24.51 -0.39 5.98
C VAL A 16 24.77 0.98 5.35
N ALA A 17 24.15 1.29 4.21
CA ALA A 17 24.06 2.67 3.74
C ALA A 17 23.13 3.43 4.71
N ILE A 18 23.70 4.26 5.58
CA ILE A 18 22.93 5.10 6.49
C ILE A 18 22.40 6.29 5.68
N ILE A 19 21.27 6.11 4.99
CA ILE A 19 20.52 7.26 4.46
C ILE A 19 19.94 7.96 5.69
N GLY A 20 20.40 9.19 5.94
CA GLY A 20 20.01 9.99 7.09
C GLY A 20 18.49 10.10 7.17
N LEU A 21 17.90 9.53 8.22
CA LEU A 21 16.48 9.64 8.50
C LEU A 21 16.12 11.11 8.76
N VAL A 22 15.55 11.79 7.77
CA VAL A 22 14.92 13.09 7.99
C VAL A 22 13.62 12.83 8.76
N LEU A 23 13.67 12.95 10.09
CA LEU A 23 12.49 12.96 10.95
C LEU A 23 11.75 14.29 10.74
N MET A 24 10.76 14.30 9.86
CA MET A 24 9.84 15.43 9.71
C MET A 24 8.72 15.32 10.75
N SER A 25 8.66 16.26 11.70
CA SER A 25 7.48 16.49 12.52
C SER A 25 6.42 17.22 11.69
N ALA A 26 5.20 16.71 11.66
CA ALA A 26 4.06 17.37 11.03
C ALA A 26 3.75 18.69 11.77
N GLY A 27 4.21 19.81 11.22
CA GLY A 27 3.74 21.15 11.57
C GLY A 27 2.60 21.52 10.64
N ALA A 28 1.40 21.66 11.19
CA ALA A 28 0.27 22.23 10.46
C ALA A 28 0.23 23.73 10.78
N ASP A 29 0.46 24.56 9.77
CA ASP A 29 -0.05 25.93 9.76
C ASP A 29 -0.62 26.21 8.38
N ALA A 30 -1.88 26.62 8.37
CA ALA A 30 -2.67 26.90 7.20
C ALA A 30 -2.91 28.39 7.09
N THR A 31 -2.62 28.98 5.93
CA THR A 31 -3.32 30.16 5.39
C THR A 31 -3.06 30.31 3.90
N GLY A 32 -4.13 30.54 3.12
CA GLY A 32 -4.11 31.34 1.89
C GLY A 32 -4.32 30.59 0.57
N ASP A 33 -5.51 30.74 -0.01
CA ASP A 33 -5.97 30.22 -1.30
C ASP A 33 -5.27 30.80 -2.55
N GLU A 34 -5.10 29.99 -3.61
CA GLU A 34 -5.82 30.10 -4.90
C GLU A 34 -5.32 29.09 -5.96
N ALA A 35 -6.30 28.39 -6.56
CA ALA A 35 -6.41 27.88 -7.94
C ALA A 35 -5.48 26.77 -8.53
N GLY A 36 -6.12 25.70 -9.03
CA GLY A 36 -5.58 24.83 -10.09
C GLY A 36 -5.82 23.34 -9.85
N GLY A 37 -6.81 22.75 -10.54
CA GLY A 37 -7.30 21.38 -10.29
C GLY A 37 -6.23 20.27 -10.37
N ALA A 38 -5.77 19.78 -9.22
CA ALA A 38 -5.01 18.53 -9.09
C ALA A 38 -5.95 17.38 -8.68
N GLY A 39 -7.06 17.23 -9.41
CA GLY A 39 -8.11 16.26 -9.13
C GLY A 39 -7.77 14.88 -9.64
N MET A 40 -6.94 14.14 -8.90
CA MET A 40 -6.51 12.77 -9.17
C MET A 40 -5.71 12.56 -10.47
N ILE A 41 -4.58 11.86 -10.35
CA ILE A 41 -3.85 11.25 -11.47
C ILE A 41 -4.02 9.73 -11.32
N ASP A 42 -4.03 8.96 -12.43
CA ASP A 42 -4.16 7.50 -12.36
C ASP A 42 -3.11 6.92 -11.39
N GLY A 43 -3.58 6.30 -10.30
CA GLY A 43 -2.75 5.75 -9.23
C GLY A 43 -2.32 6.71 -8.12
N LEU A 44 -2.67 8.00 -8.18
CA LEU A 44 -2.24 9.02 -7.22
C LEU A 44 -3.32 10.07 -6.92
N ASN A 45 -3.77 10.12 -5.67
CA ASN A 45 -4.53 11.22 -5.10
C ASN A 45 -3.59 12.39 -4.76
N VAL A 46 -3.36 13.26 -5.75
CA VAL A 46 -2.43 14.41 -5.64
C VAL A 46 -2.84 15.37 -4.52
N SER A 47 -4.14 15.50 -4.23
CA SER A 47 -4.62 16.37 -3.13
C SER A 47 -4.20 15.88 -1.74
N ALA A 48 -3.97 14.58 -1.57
CA ALA A 48 -3.53 13.98 -0.32
C ALA A 48 -2.01 14.09 -0.11
N MET A 49 -1.25 14.45 -1.15
CA MET A 49 0.19 14.70 -1.05
C MET A 49 0.48 16.08 -0.42
N PRO A 50 1.64 16.23 0.25
CA PRO A 50 2.17 17.52 0.65
C PRO A 50 2.26 18.48 -0.55
N PRO A 51 1.91 19.78 -0.38
CA PRO A 51 1.88 20.76 -1.47
C PRO A 51 3.15 20.79 -2.31
N GLU A 52 4.32 20.72 -1.67
CA GLU A 52 5.64 20.75 -2.28
C GLU A 52 5.88 19.59 -3.27
N GLY A 53 5.21 18.46 -3.08
CA GLY A 53 5.34 17.27 -3.92
C GLY A 53 4.39 17.23 -5.12
N ARG A 54 3.33 18.05 -5.14
CA ARG A 54 2.22 17.91 -6.10
C ARG A 54 2.67 18.12 -7.55
N LYS A 55 3.63 19.03 -7.79
CA LYS A 55 4.19 19.29 -9.12
C LYS A 55 4.90 18.07 -9.72
N TRP A 56 5.40 17.17 -8.89
CA TRP A 56 6.13 15.96 -9.31
C TRP A 56 5.21 14.76 -9.60
N ALA A 57 3.90 14.89 -9.32
CA ALA A 57 2.95 13.80 -9.48
C ALA A 57 2.92 13.16 -10.90
N PRO A 58 3.00 13.94 -12.01
CA PRO A 58 3.11 13.35 -13.36
C PRO A 58 4.38 12.50 -13.55
N TRP A 59 5.50 12.91 -12.96
CA TRP A 59 6.76 12.17 -13.04
C TRP A 59 6.71 10.87 -12.25
N TYR A 60 6.07 10.85 -11.07
CA TYR A 60 5.84 9.61 -10.34
C TYR A 60 4.91 8.64 -11.08
N GLN A 61 3.92 9.17 -11.82
CA GLN A 61 3.07 8.36 -12.70
C GLN A 61 3.88 7.75 -13.85
N LYS A 62 4.64 8.58 -14.59
CA LYS A 62 5.52 8.14 -15.68
C LYS A 62 6.56 7.13 -15.20
N SER A 63 7.10 7.35 -14.01
CA SER A 63 8.10 6.49 -13.38
C SER A 63 7.53 5.13 -12.99
N ALA A 64 6.31 5.09 -12.41
CA ALA A 64 5.62 3.84 -12.08
C ALA A 64 5.25 3.02 -13.33
N ALA A 65 4.96 3.68 -14.46
CA ALA A 65 4.66 3.01 -15.73
C ALA A 65 5.83 2.15 -16.27
N GLN A 66 7.04 2.32 -15.75
CA GLN A 66 8.19 1.45 -16.03
C GLN A 66 8.04 0.05 -15.39
N CYS A 67 7.07 -0.14 -14.47
CA CYS A 67 6.76 -1.41 -13.83
C CYS A 67 5.23 -1.70 -13.80
N PRO A 68 4.59 -1.91 -14.96
CA PRO A 68 3.13 -2.01 -15.06
C PRO A 68 2.55 -3.10 -14.16
N GLY A 69 1.52 -2.73 -13.39
CA GLY A 69 0.80 -3.64 -12.50
C GLY A 69 1.58 -4.12 -11.27
N ARG A 70 2.81 -3.61 -11.05
CA ARG A 70 3.68 -4.03 -9.94
C ARG A 70 4.08 -2.88 -9.01
N LEU A 71 4.11 -1.65 -9.52
CA LEU A 71 4.51 -0.47 -8.76
C LEU A 71 3.46 0.62 -8.93
N SER A 72 3.04 1.24 -7.82
CA SER A 72 2.08 2.35 -7.86
C SER A 72 2.79 3.70 -7.79
N PRO A 73 2.27 4.74 -8.48
CA PRO A 73 2.80 6.10 -8.38
C PRO A 73 2.84 6.62 -6.95
N ALA A 74 1.89 6.21 -6.10
CA ALA A 74 1.86 6.59 -4.70
C ALA A 74 2.97 6.00 -3.85
N VAL A 75 3.41 4.76 -4.13
CA VAL A 75 4.60 4.20 -3.46
C VAL A 75 5.84 5.02 -3.82
N LEU A 76 6.02 5.37 -5.09
CA LEU A 76 7.16 6.17 -5.52
C LEU A 76 7.12 7.60 -4.97
N ALA A 77 5.96 8.24 -4.96
CA ALA A 77 5.79 9.57 -4.37
C ALA A 77 6.03 9.55 -2.85
N ALA A 78 5.49 8.56 -2.13
CA ALA A 78 5.72 8.40 -0.70
C ALA A 78 7.18 8.13 -0.36
N GLN A 79 7.87 7.39 -1.23
CA GLN A 79 9.30 7.19 -1.12
C GLN A 79 10.07 8.49 -1.36
N GLY A 80 9.80 9.23 -2.44
CA GLY A 80 10.49 10.51 -2.71
C GLY A 80 10.29 11.54 -1.60
N TYR A 81 9.11 11.55 -0.96
CA TYR A 81 8.89 12.34 0.25
C TYR A 81 9.78 11.89 1.42
N GLN A 82 9.90 10.58 1.65
CA GLN A 82 10.73 10.03 2.72
C GLN A 82 12.23 10.23 2.47
N GLU A 83 12.65 10.27 1.20
CA GLU A 83 14.04 10.51 0.81
C GLU A 83 14.45 11.97 1.04
N SER A 84 13.68 12.93 0.53
CA SER A 84 14.12 14.33 0.46
C SER A 84 13.09 15.36 0.91
N GLY A 85 11.85 14.94 1.20
CA GLY A 85 10.72 15.87 1.30
C GLY A 85 10.40 16.53 -0.05
N PHE A 86 10.66 15.83 -1.16
CA PHE A 86 10.56 16.35 -2.52
C PHE A 86 11.53 17.48 -2.89
N ARG A 87 12.67 17.60 -2.17
CA ARG A 87 13.70 18.63 -2.42
C ARG A 87 14.73 18.16 -3.46
N PRO A 88 14.82 18.80 -4.64
CA PRO A 88 15.78 18.42 -5.69
C PRO A 88 17.23 18.71 -5.34
N ASP A 89 17.48 19.64 -4.42
CA ASP A 89 18.80 20.06 -3.94
C ASP A 89 19.25 19.33 -2.67
N ALA A 90 18.48 18.33 -2.21
CA ALA A 90 18.77 17.63 -0.97
C ALA A 90 20.12 16.90 -1.03
N VAL A 91 20.93 17.07 0.02
CA VAL A 91 22.19 16.36 0.22
C VAL A 91 22.11 15.66 1.57
N GLY A 92 22.24 14.34 1.56
CA GLY A 92 22.27 13.51 2.75
C GLY A 92 23.54 13.71 3.59
N PRO A 93 23.61 13.12 4.79
CA PRO A 93 24.86 13.10 5.54
C PRO A 93 25.93 12.29 4.79
N PRO A 94 27.21 12.67 4.88
CA PRO A 94 28.30 11.85 4.35
C PRO A 94 28.31 10.45 5.00
N THR A 95 28.55 9.43 4.19
CA THR A 95 28.77 8.05 4.64
C THR A 95 30.04 7.50 3.98
N ASP A 96 30.52 6.35 4.46
CA ASP A 96 31.63 5.62 3.83
C ASP A 96 31.32 5.18 2.39
N TYR A 97 30.06 5.26 1.95
CA TYR A 97 29.57 4.85 0.62
C TYR A 97 29.21 6.02 -0.28
N GLY A 98 29.55 7.24 0.15
CA GLY A 98 29.22 8.48 -0.54
C GLY A 98 28.05 9.21 0.10
N THR A 99 27.64 10.29 -0.57
CA THR A 99 26.59 11.18 -0.10
C THR A 99 25.39 11.05 -1.02
N ALA A 100 24.22 10.84 -0.44
CA ALA A 100 22.95 10.78 -1.16
C ALA A 100 22.55 12.17 -1.70
N LYS A 101 22.10 12.23 -2.96
CA LYS A 101 21.84 13.50 -3.66
C LYS A 101 20.46 13.53 -4.31
N GLY A 102 19.89 14.73 -4.29
CA GLY A 102 18.65 15.15 -4.92
C GLY A 102 17.39 14.46 -4.45
N ILE A 103 16.33 14.58 -5.25
CA ILE A 103 14.96 14.28 -4.82
C ILE A 103 14.77 12.81 -4.41
N SER A 104 15.54 11.91 -5.02
CA SER A 104 15.51 10.47 -4.78
C SER A 104 16.69 9.96 -3.94
N GLN A 105 17.57 10.86 -3.45
CA GLN A 105 18.69 10.51 -2.57
C GLN A 105 19.60 9.38 -3.09
N PHE A 106 19.93 9.39 -4.38
CA PHE A 106 20.88 8.43 -4.92
C PHE A 106 22.31 8.75 -4.47
N ILE A 107 23.06 7.74 -4.04
CA ILE A 107 24.53 7.81 -3.91
C ILE A 107 25.19 7.61 -5.28
N ASP A 108 26.41 8.11 -5.45
CA ASP A 108 27.12 8.14 -6.74
C ASP A 108 27.22 6.75 -7.40
N SER A 109 27.57 5.70 -6.64
CA SER A 109 27.67 4.33 -7.14
C SER A 109 26.34 3.75 -7.63
N THR A 110 25.23 4.15 -7.01
CA THR A 110 23.89 3.73 -7.44
C THR A 110 23.45 4.56 -8.64
N TRP A 111 23.74 5.85 -8.66
CA TRP A 111 23.46 6.73 -9.81
C TRP A 111 24.16 6.24 -11.08
N GLU A 112 25.43 5.83 -10.98
CA GLU A 112 26.19 5.28 -12.10
C GLU A 112 25.51 4.07 -12.76
N THR A 113 24.77 3.26 -11.99
CA THR A 113 24.11 2.06 -12.52
C THR A 113 22.64 2.28 -12.85
N GLN A 114 21.92 3.13 -12.11
CA GLN A 114 20.47 3.31 -12.23
C GLN A 114 20.09 4.62 -12.95
N GLY A 115 20.88 5.68 -12.77
CA GLY A 115 20.75 6.97 -13.45
C GLY A 115 21.13 6.87 -14.93
N LYS A 116 22.21 6.15 -15.25
CA LYS A 116 22.75 5.98 -16.62
C LYS A 116 22.17 4.81 -17.43
N GLY A 117 20.96 4.35 -17.08
CA GLY A 117 20.30 3.21 -17.75
C GLY A 117 19.83 3.52 -19.18
N ARG A 118 19.07 2.60 -19.79
CA ARG A 118 18.58 2.62 -21.21
C ARG A 118 17.65 3.80 -21.59
N TYR A 119 17.65 4.87 -20.81
CA TYR A 119 16.80 6.05 -20.88
C TYR A 119 17.58 7.27 -20.34
N GLU A 120 18.61 7.67 -21.05
CA GLU A 120 19.39 8.88 -20.72
C GLU A 120 18.53 10.12 -21.00
N ASP A 121 18.52 11.06 -20.06
CA ASP A 121 17.88 12.37 -20.15
C ASP A 121 16.39 12.29 -20.53
N MET A 122 15.56 11.99 -19.52
CA MET A 122 14.17 11.58 -19.67
C MET A 122 13.21 12.72 -20.03
N ASP A 123 13.61 13.95 -19.75
CA ASP A 123 12.92 15.17 -20.17
C ASP A 123 13.63 15.88 -21.34
N ARG A 124 14.85 15.46 -21.68
CA ARG A 124 15.66 15.91 -22.83
C ARG A 124 16.19 17.33 -22.66
N ASP A 125 16.58 17.68 -21.44
CA ASP A 125 17.06 19.01 -21.07
C ASP A 125 18.60 19.15 -21.09
N GLY A 126 19.33 18.03 -21.15
CA GLY A 126 20.78 17.94 -21.17
C GLY A 126 21.47 17.79 -19.81
N ASP A 127 20.74 17.69 -18.69
CA ASP A 127 21.26 17.55 -17.32
C ASP A 127 20.95 16.17 -16.69
N ASN A 128 21.76 15.16 -17.02
CA ASN A 128 21.62 13.83 -16.41
C ASN A 128 22.40 13.70 -15.09
N THR A 129 21.89 14.31 -14.03
CA THR A 129 22.46 14.26 -12.69
C THR A 129 21.46 13.83 -11.62
N ALA A 130 21.96 13.35 -10.48
CA ALA A 130 21.10 13.02 -9.34
C ALA A 130 20.35 14.24 -8.78
N PHE A 131 20.75 15.46 -9.17
CA PHE A 131 20.09 16.72 -8.81
C PHE A 131 19.00 17.14 -9.78
N ASP A 132 18.97 16.59 -11.01
CA ASP A 132 17.83 16.72 -11.90
C ASP A 132 16.65 15.89 -11.35
N PRO A 133 15.57 16.53 -10.87
CA PRO A 133 14.47 15.80 -10.26
C PRO A 133 13.75 14.88 -11.24
N GLU A 134 13.67 15.23 -12.51
CA GLU A 134 13.03 14.46 -13.56
C GLU A 134 13.72 13.12 -13.78
N ASP A 135 15.04 13.14 -14.05
CA ASP A 135 15.84 11.94 -14.19
C ASP A 135 15.92 11.14 -12.89
N ALA A 136 16.04 11.81 -11.74
CA ALA A 136 16.09 11.14 -10.45
C ALA A 136 14.79 10.41 -10.11
N ILE A 137 13.62 10.97 -10.41
CA ILE A 137 12.33 10.29 -10.22
C ILE A 137 12.21 9.10 -11.18
N MET A 138 12.64 9.24 -12.43
CA MET A 138 12.60 8.14 -13.39
C MET A 138 13.57 7.01 -13.02
N ALA A 139 14.77 7.34 -12.55
CA ALA A 139 15.75 6.38 -12.04
C ALA A 139 15.24 5.64 -10.80
N GLN A 140 14.54 6.33 -9.90
CA GLN A 140 13.89 5.73 -8.73
C GLN A 140 12.93 4.61 -9.13
N GLY A 141 12.05 4.86 -10.12
CA GLY A 141 11.11 3.84 -10.61
C GLY A 141 11.80 2.64 -11.25
N ARG A 142 12.87 2.84 -12.02
CA ARG A 142 13.67 1.75 -12.58
C ARG A 142 14.28 0.87 -11.50
N TYR A 143 14.91 1.51 -10.52
CA TYR A 143 15.60 0.81 -9.45
C TYR A 143 14.61 0.02 -8.58
N MET A 144 13.50 0.66 -8.19
CA MET A 144 12.41 0.00 -7.49
C MET A 144 11.82 -1.17 -8.29
N CYS A 145 11.62 -1.01 -9.60
CA CYS A 145 11.08 -2.10 -10.43
C CYS A 145 12.03 -3.32 -10.48
N ALA A 146 13.33 -3.08 -10.58
CA ALA A 146 14.33 -4.15 -10.55
C ALA A 146 14.26 -4.93 -9.22
N MET A 147 14.11 -4.22 -8.10
CA MET A 147 13.95 -4.83 -6.79
C MET A 147 12.62 -5.59 -6.65
N VAL A 148 11.50 -5.04 -7.17
CA VAL A 148 10.20 -5.73 -7.10
C VAL A 148 10.27 -7.06 -7.83
N LYS A 149 10.86 -7.11 -9.03
CA LYS A 149 11.06 -8.36 -9.78
C LYS A 149 11.94 -9.37 -9.03
N ARG A 150 12.98 -8.89 -8.33
CA ARG A 150 13.81 -9.74 -7.47
C ARG A 150 13.04 -10.26 -6.26
N ALA A 151 12.21 -9.42 -5.66
CA ALA A 151 11.41 -9.77 -4.49
C ALA A 151 10.36 -10.85 -4.80
N GLU A 152 9.68 -10.76 -5.94
CA GLU A 152 8.66 -11.71 -6.36
C GLU A 152 9.19 -13.13 -6.56
N THR A 153 10.46 -13.28 -6.91
CA THR A 153 11.10 -14.59 -7.13
C THR A 153 11.87 -15.09 -5.90
N SER A 154 11.91 -14.32 -4.81
CA SER A 154 12.74 -14.62 -3.64
C SER A 154 12.15 -15.68 -2.68
N GLY A 155 10.82 -15.78 -2.61
CA GLY A 155 10.14 -16.61 -1.61
C GLY A 155 10.24 -16.10 -0.17
N TYR A 156 10.58 -14.82 0.03
CA TYR A 156 10.78 -14.22 1.36
C TYR A 156 9.46 -13.85 2.05
N LYS A 157 9.53 -13.58 3.36
CA LYS A 157 8.34 -13.47 4.22
C LYS A 157 7.48 -12.22 3.93
N ASP A 158 8.09 -11.08 3.62
CA ASP A 158 7.39 -9.82 3.36
C ASP A 158 6.89 -9.69 1.90
N THR A 159 6.05 -8.69 1.66
CA THR A 159 5.55 -8.40 0.30
C THR A 159 6.65 -7.85 -0.62
N PRO A 160 6.53 -8.04 -1.95
CA PRO A 160 7.50 -7.51 -2.90
C PRO A 160 7.81 -6.02 -2.73
N ILE A 161 6.80 -5.16 -2.52
CA ILE A 161 7.00 -3.73 -2.29
C ILE A 161 7.80 -3.45 -1.01
N ARG A 162 7.48 -4.14 0.10
CA ARG A 162 8.18 -3.94 1.38
C ARG A 162 9.64 -4.36 1.29
N LEU A 163 9.91 -5.50 0.65
CA LEU A 163 11.26 -5.99 0.39
C LEU A 163 12.04 -5.04 -0.52
N SER A 164 11.41 -4.47 -1.55
CA SER A 164 12.03 -3.49 -2.43
C SER A 164 12.37 -2.18 -1.72
N LEU A 165 11.46 -1.66 -0.89
CA LEU A 165 11.74 -0.47 -0.09
C LEU A 165 12.91 -0.71 0.88
N ALA A 166 12.96 -1.89 1.51
CA ALA A 166 14.10 -2.26 2.35
C ALA A 166 15.40 -2.38 1.54
N GLY A 167 15.33 -2.96 0.34
CA GLY A 167 16.46 -3.07 -0.57
C GLY A 167 16.97 -1.72 -1.07
N TYR A 168 16.08 -0.74 -1.26
CA TYR A 168 16.43 0.61 -1.68
C TYR A 168 17.19 1.34 -0.58
N ASN A 169 16.71 1.27 0.67
CA ASN A 169 17.28 1.98 1.80
C ASN A 169 18.55 1.32 2.37
N ALA A 170 18.53 0.01 2.61
CA ALA A 170 19.64 -0.71 3.25
C ALA A 170 20.57 -1.40 2.26
N GLY A 171 20.15 -1.58 1.00
CA GLY A 171 20.77 -2.50 0.07
C GLY A 171 20.18 -3.92 0.19
N TRP A 172 20.07 -4.60 -0.96
CA TRP A 172 19.43 -5.92 -1.02
C TRP A 172 20.15 -7.01 -0.20
N GLY A 173 21.46 -6.87 0.07
CA GLY A 173 22.20 -7.84 0.87
C GLY A 173 21.58 -8.08 2.26
N TRP A 174 21.04 -7.04 2.89
CA TRP A 174 20.35 -7.18 4.18
C TRP A 174 18.99 -7.85 4.05
N VAL A 175 18.27 -7.60 2.96
CA VAL A 175 17.03 -8.32 2.64
C VAL A 175 17.32 -9.81 2.45
N ASP A 176 18.41 -10.17 1.77
CA ASP A 176 18.86 -11.56 1.62
C ASP A 176 19.30 -12.19 2.93
N TYR A 177 19.94 -11.43 3.82
CA TYR A 177 20.38 -11.92 5.14
C TYR A 177 19.18 -12.23 6.03
N TYR A 178 18.21 -11.32 6.12
CA TYR A 178 17.03 -11.49 6.99
C TYR A 178 15.92 -12.33 6.34
N LYS A 179 15.95 -12.52 5.02
CA LYS A 179 14.85 -13.15 4.24
C LYS A 179 13.51 -12.45 4.48
N ALA A 180 13.57 -11.15 4.76
CA ALA A 180 12.50 -10.27 5.23
C ALA A 180 12.99 -8.82 5.23
N VAL A 181 12.09 -7.88 5.52
CA VAL A 181 12.48 -6.51 5.91
C VAL A 181 13.36 -6.59 7.18
N PRO A 182 14.50 -5.89 7.25
CA PRO A 182 15.32 -5.86 8.44
C PRO A 182 14.52 -5.45 9.69
N PRO A 183 14.66 -6.17 10.82
CA PRO A 183 13.86 -5.92 12.02
C PRO A 183 14.24 -4.61 12.70
N GLU A 184 13.39 -4.09 13.59
CA GLU A 184 13.63 -2.82 14.30
C GLU A 184 14.97 -2.77 15.07
N ARG A 185 15.47 -3.91 15.57
CA ARG A 185 16.79 -3.97 16.22
C ARG A 185 17.97 -3.71 15.26
N PHE A 186 17.79 -3.90 13.97
CA PHE A 186 18.82 -3.63 12.97
C PHE A 186 18.93 -2.13 12.72
N ALA A 187 20.15 -1.60 12.78
CA ALA A 187 20.45 -0.19 12.50
C ALA A 187 19.50 0.80 13.22
N LYS A 188 19.15 0.52 14.49
CA LYS A 188 18.21 1.33 15.28
C LYS A 188 16.86 1.56 14.57
N GLY A 189 16.41 0.60 13.76
CA GLY A 189 15.10 0.59 13.14
C GLY A 189 14.99 1.45 11.89
N GLN A 190 16.07 2.04 11.38
CA GLN A 190 16.03 2.94 10.22
C GLN A 190 15.24 2.36 9.04
N THR A 191 15.63 1.18 8.56
CA THR A 191 14.95 0.52 7.43
C THR A 191 13.54 0.04 7.78
N TYR A 192 13.36 -0.45 9.01
CA TYR A 192 12.05 -0.89 9.50
C TYR A 192 11.03 0.27 9.47
N HIS A 193 11.41 1.44 10.01
CA HIS A 193 10.58 2.63 10.03
C HIS A 193 10.41 3.23 8.63
N TYR A 194 11.47 3.27 7.81
CA TYR A 194 11.43 3.71 6.42
C TYR A 194 10.34 2.98 5.62
N VAL A 195 10.33 1.64 5.66
CA VAL A 195 9.30 0.83 4.99
C VAL A 195 7.91 1.13 5.54
N ARG A 196 7.77 1.25 6.87
CA ARG A 196 6.47 1.52 7.52
C ARG A 196 5.91 2.89 7.17
N ILE A 197 6.74 3.94 7.16
CA ILE A 197 6.30 5.31 6.87
C ILE A 197 5.88 5.42 5.40
N ILE A 198 6.69 4.90 4.48
CA ILE A 198 6.38 4.95 3.04
C ILE A 198 5.11 4.18 2.73
N THR A 199 4.96 2.97 3.25
CA THR A 199 3.73 2.18 3.02
C THR A 199 2.50 2.86 3.61
N ALA A 200 2.62 3.53 4.76
CA ALA A 200 1.52 4.31 5.35
C ALA A 200 1.18 5.57 4.54
N ASN A 201 2.16 6.30 4.01
CA ASN A 201 1.91 7.48 3.18
C ASN A 201 1.38 7.09 1.79
N ALA A 202 1.92 6.04 1.16
CA ALA A 202 1.40 5.49 -0.08
C ALA A 202 -0.07 5.06 0.07
N ALA A 203 -0.43 4.46 1.22
CA ALA A 203 -1.82 4.14 1.56
C ALA A 203 -2.73 5.36 1.69
N LYS A 204 -2.21 6.55 2.00
CA LYS A 204 -3.00 7.79 2.01
C LYS A 204 -3.09 8.39 0.61
N TRP A 205 -2.02 8.27 -0.17
CA TRP A 205 -1.87 8.99 -1.43
C TRP A 205 -2.29 8.20 -2.66
N ALA A 206 -2.42 6.88 -2.61
CA ALA A 206 -2.86 6.14 -3.79
C ALA A 206 -4.30 6.50 -4.19
N SER A 207 -4.55 6.58 -5.50
CA SER A 207 -5.93 6.59 -5.99
C SER A 207 -6.58 5.23 -5.70
N ALA A 208 -7.85 5.23 -5.29
CA ALA A 208 -8.54 4.00 -4.90
C ALA A 208 -8.66 2.96 -6.03
N VAL A 209 -8.55 3.40 -7.29
CA VAL A 209 -8.81 2.57 -8.47
C VAL A 209 -7.56 1.79 -8.91
N SER A 210 -6.36 2.38 -8.91
CA SER A 210 -5.16 1.74 -9.48
C SER A 210 -4.43 0.83 -8.49
N SER A 211 -4.55 1.06 -7.17
CA SER A 211 -4.11 0.10 -6.14
C SER A 211 -4.74 -1.28 -6.36
N ILE A 212 -5.95 -1.32 -6.91
CA ILE A 212 -6.75 -2.55 -7.08
C ILE A 212 -6.39 -3.28 -8.39
N SER A 213 -5.96 -2.53 -9.41
CA SER A 213 -5.50 -3.08 -10.70
C SER A 213 -4.13 -3.78 -10.59
N GLY A 214 -3.28 -3.36 -9.64
CA GLY A 214 -1.92 -3.91 -9.43
C GLY A 214 -1.81 -5.08 -8.45
N LEU A 215 -2.91 -5.70 -8.01
CA LEU A 215 -2.90 -6.71 -6.94
C LEU A 215 -2.37 -8.10 -7.34
N GLY A 216 -1.93 -8.28 -8.58
CA GLY A 216 -1.54 -9.60 -9.10
C GLY A 216 -2.72 -10.54 -9.35
N THR A 217 -2.44 -11.84 -9.49
CA THR A 217 -3.41 -12.90 -9.78
C THR A 217 -3.76 -13.71 -8.52
N GLY A 218 -4.89 -14.42 -8.54
CA GLY A 218 -5.33 -15.28 -7.44
C GLY A 218 -6.68 -14.89 -6.85
N SER A 219 -7.28 -15.80 -6.10
CA SER A 219 -8.67 -15.69 -5.62
C SER A 219 -8.91 -14.44 -4.76
N GLY A 220 -7.93 -14.07 -3.92
CA GLY A 220 -7.99 -12.86 -3.10
C GLY A 220 -7.94 -11.57 -3.92
N ALA A 221 -7.03 -11.48 -4.90
CA ALA A 221 -6.95 -10.31 -5.79
C ALA A 221 -8.21 -10.17 -6.66
N ASP A 222 -8.77 -11.28 -7.14
CA ASP A 222 -10.04 -11.29 -7.87
C ASP A 222 -11.22 -10.84 -7.02
N ALA A 223 -11.27 -11.28 -5.75
CA ALA A 223 -12.30 -10.84 -4.82
C ALA A 223 -12.23 -9.31 -4.58
N VAL A 224 -11.03 -8.76 -4.37
CA VAL A 224 -10.85 -7.30 -4.24
C VAL A 224 -11.30 -6.58 -5.51
N ARG A 225 -10.86 -7.02 -6.70
CA ARG A 225 -11.29 -6.43 -7.98
C ARG A 225 -12.80 -6.47 -8.16
N ARG A 226 -13.45 -7.57 -7.80
CA ARG A 226 -14.90 -7.74 -7.91
C ARG A 226 -15.64 -6.81 -6.94
N GLY A 227 -15.21 -6.75 -5.68
CA GLY A 227 -15.80 -5.84 -4.69
C GLY A 227 -15.58 -4.37 -5.05
N ALA A 228 -14.41 -4.02 -5.58
CA ALA A 228 -14.04 -2.65 -5.92
C ALA A 228 -14.93 -2.02 -6.99
N LYS A 229 -15.46 -2.83 -7.91
CA LYS A 229 -16.46 -2.39 -8.90
C LYS A 229 -17.74 -1.85 -8.25
N GLN A 230 -17.95 -2.10 -6.96
CA GLN A 230 -19.09 -1.61 -6.19
C GLN A 230 -18.79 -0.33 -5.43
N ILE A 231 -17.58 0.24 -5.48
CA ILE A 231 -17.27 1.53 -4.83
C ILE A 231 -18.27 2.59 -5.31
N GLY A 232 -18.82 3.35 -4.35
CA GLY A 232 -19.87 4.35 -4.60
C GLY A 232 -21.30 3.83 -4.50
N ILE A 233 -21.53 2.51 -4.51
CA ILE A 233 -22.86 1.93 -4.25
C ILE A 233 -23.25 2.21 -2.79
N PRO A 234 -24.50 2.65 -2.51
CA PRO A 234 -24.93 2.96 -1.15
C PRO A 234 -24.84 1.76 -0.20
N TYR A 235 -24.65 2.06 1.09
CA TYR A 235 -24.91 1.08 2.13
C TYR A 235 -26.42 0.83 2.26
N SER A 236 -26.81 -0.44 2.39
CA SER A 236 -28.19 -0.84 2.68
C SER A 236 -28.21 -1.94 3.74
N TRP A 237 -28.81 -1.67 4.91
CA TRP A 237 -28.84 -2.62 6.02
C TRP A 237 -29.60 -3.90 5.63
N GLY A 238 -28.95 -5.05 5.70
CA GLY A 238 -29.54 -6.31 5.23
C GLY A 238 -29.59 -6.45 3.70
N GLY A 239 -29.25 -5.40 2.96
CA GLY A 239 -29.23 -5.37 1.51
C GLY A 239 -27.96 -6.01 0.92
N GLY A 240 -28.04 -6.36 -0.34
CA GLY A 240 -26.98 -7.02 -1.09
C GLY A 240 -27.01 -8.54 -0.93
N ASN A 241 -26.59 -9.21 -1.99
CA ASN A 241 -26.51 -10.66 -2.07
C ASN A 241 -25.38 -11.04 -3.06
N PRO A 242 -25.10 -12.33 -3.28
CA PRO A 242 -24.00 -12.70 -4.15
C PRO A 242 -24.16 -12.31 -5.64
N GLY A 243 -25.39 -11.98 -6.06
CA GLY A 243 -25.71 -11.46 -7.39
C GLY A 243 -25.51 -9.94 -7.53
N GLY A 244 -25.48 -9.18 -6.44
CA GLY A 244 -25.29 -7.73 -6.50
C GLY A 244 -26.01 -6.95 -5.39
N PRO A 245 -26.09 -5.61 -5.52
CA PRO A 245 -26.79 -4.78 -4.56
C PRO A 245 -28.29 -5.09 -4.59
N SER A 246 -28.94 -5.02 -3.42
CA SER A 246 -30.39 -5.18 -3.31
C SER A 246 -30.94 -4.27 -2.22
N ASN A 247 -32.26 -4.09 -2.20
CA ASN A 247 -32.91 -3.42 -1.10
C ASN A 247 -32.66 -4.19 0.20
N GLY A 248 -32.53 -3.42 1.27
CA GLY A 248 -32.40 -3.92 2.63
C GLY A 248 -33.70 -3.78 3.39
N PHE A 249 -33.60 -3.68 4.71
CA PHE A 249 -34.73 -3.45 5.60
C PHE A 249 -34.30 -2.62 6.80
N CYS A 250 -35.27 -2.20 7.59
CA CYS A 250 -35.04 -1.48 8.84
C CYS A 250 -35.58 -2.31 10.01
N ASP A 251 -34.79 -2.46 11.07
CA ASP A 251 -35.08 -3.41 12.18
C ASP A 251 -35.43 -2.70 13.50
N GLY A 252 -35.84 -1.43 13.42
CA GLY A 252 -36.04 -0.57 14.59
C GLY A 252 -34.77 0.06 15.16
N ARG A 253 -33.57 -0.35 14.69
CA ARG A 253 -32.28 0.22 15.12
C ARG A 253 -31.40 0.66 13.95
N ASN A 254 -31.33 -0.16 12.91
CA ASN A 254 -30.44 -0.02 11.76
C ASN A 254 -31.25 0.21 10.48
N GLY A 255 -30.58 0.74 9.45
CA GLY A 255 -31.21 1.03 8.15
C GLY A 255 -31.90 2.39 8.05
N TYR A 256 -31.85 3.18 9.12
CA TYR A 256 -32.44 4.53 9.18
C TYR A 256 -31.40 5.62 8.92
N LEU A 257 -31.83 6.70 8.26
CA LEU A 257 -31.08 7.95 8.14
C LEU A 257 -32.03 9.10 8.51
N ASN A 258 -31.65 9.91 9.49
CA ASN A 258 -32.47 11.01 10.01
C ASN A 258 -33.90 10.59 10.38
N GLY A 259 -34.03 9.44 11.06
CA GLY A 259 -35.32 8.88 11.48
C GLY A 259 -36.15 8.22 10.37
N ARG A 260 -35.74 8.32 9.10
CA ARG A 260 -36.43 7.68 7.98
C ARG A 260 -35.82 6.32 7.65
N CYS A 261 -36.67 5.31 7.47
CA CYS A 261 -36.21 4.02 6.95
C CYS A 261 -35.79 4.17 5.49
N VAL A 262 -34.48 4.16 5.22
CA VAL A 262 -33.93 4.32 3.86
C VAL A 262 -33.47 3.00 3.26
N ALA A 263 -33.07 2.03 4.08
CA ALA A 263 -32.59 0.73 3.60
C ALA A 263 -33.65 -0.03 2.78
N ALA A 264 -34.93 0.08 3.15
CA ALA A 264 -36.04 -0.57 2.45
C ALA A 264 -36.18 -0.17 0.97
N THR A 265 -35.67 1.01 0.58
CA THR A 265 -35.73 1.52 -0.80
C THR A 265 -34.35 1.75 -1.41
N THR A 266 -33.28 1.39 -0.71
CA THR A 266 -31.91 1.60 -1.17
C THR A 266 -31.33 0.29 -1.66
N ALA A 267 -31.13 0.18 -2.98
CA ALA A 267 -30.38 -0.93 -3.55
C ALA A 267 -28.89 -0.75 -3.24
N GLY A 268 -28.36 -1.58 -2.35
CA GLY A 268 -27.01 -1.42 -1.83
C GLY A 268 -26.43 -2.70 -1.23
N PHE A 269 -25.33 -2.55 -0.50
CA PHE A 269 -24.71 -3.63 0.27
C PHE A 269 -24.63 -3.28 1.75
N ASP A 270 -24.66 -4.29 2.63
CA ASP A 270 -24.06 -4.16 3.95
C ASP A 270 -22.66 -4.76 3.97
N CYS A 271 -21.98 -4.63 5.10
CA CYS A 271 -20.58 -5.01 5.25
C CYS A 271 -20.33 -6.48 4.84
N SER A 272 -21.16 -7.39 5.33
CA SER A 272 -21.04 -8.83 5.08
C SER A 272 -21.57 -9.28 3.73
N SER A 273 -22.57 -8.61 3.14
CA SER A 273 -23.01 -8.96 1.79
C SER A 273 -22.03 -8.49 0.72
N LEU A 274 -21.30 -7.38 0.95
CA LEU A 274 -20.20 -6.97 0.06
C LEU A 274 -19.08 -8.02 0.03
N THR A 275 -18.64 -8.52 1.18
CA THR A 275 -17.62 -9.57 1.26
C THR A 275 -18.10 -10.87 0.63
N GLN A 276 -19.36 -11.24 0.86
CA GLN A 276 -19.99 -12.40 0.24
C GLN A 276 -20.05 -12.28 -1.28
N TYR A 277 -20.45 -11.12 -1.81
CA TYR A 277 -20.47 -10.82 -3.25
C TYR A 277 -19.08 -10.90 -3.87
N ALA A 278 -18.09 -10.27 -3.23
CA ALA A 278 -16.72 -10.21 -3.70
C ALA A 278 -16.09 -11.61 -3.83
N TRP A 279 -16.29 -12.46 -2.82
CA TRP A 279 -15.73 -13.81 -2.80
C TRP A 279 -16.57 -14.86 -3.54
N TRP A 280 -17.77 -14.53 -4.02
CA TRP A 280 -18.75 -15.53 -4.47
C TRP A 280 -18.27 -16.46 -5.58
N SER A 281 -17.34 -16.02 -6.44
CA SER A 281 -16.77 -16.86 -7.51
C SER A 281 -15.82 -17.94 -7.00
N SER A 282 -15.28 -17.81 -5.79
CA SER A 282 -14.22 -18.69 -5.27
C SER A 282 -14.58 -19.33 -3.92
N VAL A 283 -15.21 -18.57 -3.01
CA VAL A 283 -15.56 -19.04 -1.65
C VAL A 283 -16.97 -18.58 -1.31
N LYS A 284 -17.82 -19.51 -0.85
CA LYS A 284 -19.19 -19.24 -0.44
C LYS A 284 -19.23 -18.80 1.02
N LEU A 285 -19.07 -17.51 1.26
CA LEU A 285 -19.10 -16.94 2.61
C LEU A 285 -20.54 -16.91 3.15
N PRO A 286 -20.75 -17.19 4.46
CA PRO A 286 -22.03 -16.99 5.14
C PRO A 286 -22.50 -15.53 5.07
N ARG A 287 -23.81 -15.31 5.29
CA ARG A 287 -24.43 -13.99 5.17
C ARG A 287 -23.98 -12.96 6.21
N VAL A 288 -23.66 -13.42 7.42
CA VAL A 288 -23.41 -12.54 8.60
C VAL A 288 -21.91 -12.51 8.91
N ALA A 289 -21.38 -11.32 9.23
CA ALA A 289 -19.96 -11.10 9.51
C ALA A 289 -19.37 -12.06 10.56
N ALA A 290 -20.07 -12.29 11.68
CA ALA A 290 -19.63 -13.25 12.71
C ALA A 290 -19.53 -14.69 12.18
N ALA A 291 -20.47 -15.10 11.33
CA ALA A 291 -20.45 -16.42 10.70
C ALA A 291 -19.34 -16.52 9.64
N GLN A 292 -19.02 -15.42 8.93
CA GLN A 292 -17.86 -15.38 8.04
C GLN A 292 -16.57 -15.61 8.81
N TYR A 293 -16.38 -14.91 9.93
CA TYR A 293 -15.22 -15.12 10.81
C TYR A 293 -15.12 -16.56 11.29
N ALA A 294 -16.22 -17.13 11.79
CA ALA A 294 -16.24 -18.53 12.25
C ALA A 294 -15.89 -19.51 11.14
N ALA A 295 -16.42 -19.31 9.92
CA ALA A 295 -16.16 -20.17 8.77
C ALA A 295 -14.70 -20.12 8.28
N THR A 296 -13.97 -19.04 8.57
CA THR A 296 -12.58 -18.83 8.14
C THR A 296 -11.58 -18.84 9.30
N ALA A 297 -12.02 -19.12 10.53
CA ALA A 297 -11.21 -19.02 11.74
C ALA A 297 -9.99 -19.97 11.79
N SER A 298 -10.00 -21.05 11.01
CA SER A 298 -8.84 -21.96 10.88
C SER A 298 -7.67 -21.34 10.11
N ARG A 299 -7.89 -20.20 9.44
CA ARG A 299 -6.91 -19.49 8.62
C ARG A 299 -6.77 -18.04 9.08
N ARG A 300 -6.50 -17.85 10.37
CA ARG A 300 -6.18 -16.53 10.94
C ARG A 300 -4.87 -16.01 10.37
N ILE A 301 -4.81 -14.70 10.16
CA ILE A 301 -3.67 -14.00 9.57
C ILE A 301 -3.27 -12.86 10.50
N ASP A 302 -1.97 -12.77 10.78
CA ASP A 302 -1.41 -11.63 11.50
C ASP A 302 -1.46 -10.37 10.65
N ARG A 303 -1.59 -9.21 11.30
CA ARG A 303 -1.80 -7.93 10.60
C ARG A 303 -0.67 -7.59 9.61
N ASP A 304 0.56 -8.04 9.90
CA ASP A 304 1.72 -7.80 9.05
C ASP A 304 1.79 -8.78 7.85
N ASP A 305 1.03 -9.87 7.89
CA ASP A 305 0.96 -10.91 6.85
C ASP A 305 -0.27 -10.78 5.93
N LEU A 306 -0.97 -9.65 6.04
CA LEU A 306 -2.17 -9.35 5.26
C LEU A 306 -1.87 -9.34 3.76
N LYS A 307 -2.69 -10.08 3.01
CA LYS A 307 -2.69 -10.14 1.55
C LYS A 307 -4.05 -9.73 0.99
N PRO A 308 -4.09 -9.13 -0.21
CA PRO A 308 -5.34 -8.72 -0.83
C PRO A 308 -6.38 -9.86 -0.83
N GLY A 309 -7.58 -9.56 -0.37
CA GLY A 309 -8.68 -10.53 -0.21
C GLY A 309 -8.91 -11.02 1.22
N ASP A 310 -7.93 -10.88 2.13
CA ASP A 310 -8.11 -11.22 3.54
C ASP A 310 -9.27 -10.43 4.14
N LEU A 311 -10.07 -11.07 5.00
CA LEU A 311 -11.18 -10.42 5.70
C LEU A 311 -10.69 -9.84 7.02
N LEU A 312 -11.03 -8.59 7.30
CA LEU A 312 -10.75 -7.88 8.55
C LEU A 312 -12.04 -7.74 9.34
N PHE A 313 -11.97 -7.97 10.66
CA PHE A 313 -13.16 -8.00 11.52
C PHE A 313 -13.04 -7.04 12.70
N TRP A 314 -14.16 -6.39 13.03
CA TRP A 314 -14.26 -5.53 14.19
C TRP A 314 -15.41 -5.95 15.12
N SER A 315 -15.14 -5.91 16.42
CA SER A 315 -16.07 -6.21 17.50
C SER A 315 -15.75 -5.39 18.75
N LYS A 316 -16.78 -5.10 19.55
CA LYS A 316 -16.63 -4.47 20.86
C LYS A 316 -16.43 -5.48 22.01
N SER A 317 -16.74 -6.76 21.80
CA SER A 317 -16.81 -7.74 22.88
C SER A 317 -16.44 -9.17 22.45
N GLY A 318 -15.78 -9.33 21.30
CA GLY A 318 -15.21 -10.60 20.85
C GLY A 318 -15.94 -11.25 19.66
N PRO A 319 -15.47 -12.44 19.22
CA PRO A 319 -15.88 -13.04 17.94
C PRO A 319 -17.38 -13.27 17.73
N ALA A 320 -18.15 -13.49 18.79
CA ALA A 320 -19.60 -13.67 18.70
C ALA A 320 -20.37 -12.35 18.45
N ALA A 321 -19.74 -11.21 18.68
CA ALA A 321 -20.34 -9.87 18.60
C ALA A 321 -19.65 -9.02 17.52
N ILE A 322 -19.22 -9.64 16.42
CA ILE A 322 -18.65 -8.93 15.27
C ILE A 322 -19.73 -8.07 14.63
N TYR A 323 -19.51 -6.76 14.60
CA TYR A 323 -20.45 -5.81 14.02
C TYR A 323 -20.01 -5.33 12.62
N HIS A 324 -18.75 -5.55 12.24
CA HIS A 324 -18.23 -5.11 10.94
C HIS A 324 -17.21 -6.08 10.35
N VAL A 325 -17.23 -6.18 9.02
CA VAL A 325 -16.24 -6.90 8.22
C VAL A 325 -15.88 -6.08 6.98
N GLY A 326 -14.63 -6.19 6.54
CA GLY A 326 -14.15 -5.60 5.28
C GLY A 326 -13.10 -6.48 4.61
N ILE A 327 -12.72 -6.15 3.37
CA ILE A 327 -11.73 -6.89 2.59
C ILE A 327 -10.43 -6.07 2.55
N TYR A 328 -9.30 -6.66 2.94
CA TYR A 328 -8.01 -6.04 2.74
C TYR A 328 -7.75 -5.87 1.26
N ALA A 329 -7.46 -4.65 0.83
CA ALA A 329 -7.28 -4.30 -0.56
C ALA A 329 -5.80 -4.10 -0.94
N GLY A 330 -4.87 -4.47 -0.05
CA GLY A 330 -3.46 -4.11 -0.17
C GLY A 330 -3.17 -2.72 0.39
N GLU A 331 -1.88 -2.38 0.45
CA GLU A 331 -1.40 -1.03 0.82
C GLU A 331 -2.06 -0.47 2.10
N GLY A 332 -2.28 -1.27 3.15
CA GLY A 332 -2.86 -0.77 4.41
C GLY A 332 -4.32 -0.33 4.33
N ARG A 333 -5.05 -0.71 3.27
CA ARG A 333 -6.44 -0.29 3.01
C ARG A 333 -7.44 -1.42 3.13
N VAL A 334 -8.68 -1.03 3.43
CA VAL A 334 -9.83 -1.92 3.48
C VAL A 334 -10.93 -1.40 2.55
N LEU A 335 -11.46 -2.31 1.74
CA LEU A 335 -12.68 -2.13 0.98
C LEU A 335 -13.86 -2.60 1.85
N HIS A 336 -14.82 -1.72 2.11
CA HIS A 336 -15.96 -2.06 2.96
C HIS A 336 -17.23 -1.28 2.61
N ALA A 337 -18.37 -1.74 3.13
CA ALA A 337 -19.63 -0.99 3.18
C ALA A 337 -19.89 -0.60 4.65
N PRO A 338 -19.58 0.64 5.08
CA PRO A 338 -19.40 0.95 6.50
C PRO A 338 -20.70 1.05 7.32
N ARG A 339 -21.69 1.82 6.86
CA ARG A 339 -22.97 2.07 7.56
C ARG A 339 -23.96 2.86 6.72
N THR A 340 -25.21 2.92 7.15
CA THR A 340 -26.26 3.74 6.53
C THR A 340 -25.83 5.20 6.37
N GLY A 341 -26.13 5.80 5.22
CA GLY A 341 -25.71 7.17 4.85
C GLY A 341 -24.32 7.25 4.22
N ARG A 342 -23.57 6.14 4.17
CA ARG A 342 -22.29 6.03 3.45
C ARG A 342 -22.44 5.10 2.24
N LYS A 343 -21.36 5.01 1.48
CA LYS A 343 -21.25 4.18 0.28
C LYS A 343 -20.15 3.14 0.49
N VAL A 344 -20.13 2.12 -0.35
CA VAL A 344 -18.97 1.24 -0.49
C VAL A 344 -17.77 2.11 -0.82
N GLU A 345 -16.70 1.94 -0.06
CA GLU A 345 -15.54 2.82 -0.11
C GLU A 345 -14.27 2.04 0.21
N LEU A 346 -13.15 2.62 -0.22
CA LEU A 346 -11.81 2.17 0.11
C LEU A 346 -11.21 3.19 1.08
N GLN A 347 -10.78 2.74 2.26
CA GLN A 347 -10.18 3.61 3.27
C GLN A 347 -8.92 2.98 3.88
N PRO A 348 -7.97 3.78 4.40
CA PRO A 348 -6.95 3.28 5.30
C PRO A 348 -7.57 2.52 6.47
N ILE A 349 -6.97 1.39 6.88
CA ILE A 349 -7.50 0.56 7.99
C ILE A 349 -7.74 1.39 9.25
N ALA A 350 -6.85 2.34 9.54
CA ALA A 350 -6.92 3.20 10.74
C ALA A 350 -8.11 4.18 10.73
N GLU A 351 -8.64 4.51 9.54
CA GLU A 351 -9.76 5.44 9.36
C GLU A 351 -11.09 4.69 9.20
N ALA A 352 -11.03 3.46 8.69
CA ALA A 352 -12.21 2.68 8.35
C ALA A 352 -13.06 2.33 9.58
N MET A 353 -12.45 1.94 10.70
CA MET A 353 -13.12 1.53 11.94
C MET A 353 -12.18 1.75 13.14
N PRO A 354 -12.69 1.90 14.39
CA PRO A 354 -11.86 2.11 15.57
C PRO A 354 -10.81 1.00 15.74
N SER A 355 -9.53 1.36 15.85
CA SER A 355 -8.42 0.41 16.01
C SER A 355 -8.59 -0.52 17.22
N ARG A 356 -9.17 -0.01 18.32
CA ARG A 356 -9.46 -0.78 19.54
C ARG A 356 -10.50 -1.89 19.35
N ASP A 357 -11.33 -1.78 18.32
CA ASP A 357 -12.38 -2.76 18.03
C ASP A 357 -11.87 -3.82 17.03
N TYR A 358 -10.65 -3.71 16.50
CA TYR A 358 -10.09 -4.70 15.57
C TYR A 358 -9.75 -6.00 16.30
N ILE A 359 -10.34 -7.12 15.87
CA ILE A 359 -10.17 -8.43 16.53
C ILE A 359 -9.39 -9.45 15.69
N GLY A 360 -8.94 -9.06 14.49
CA GLY A 360 -8.08 -9.88 13.64
C GLY A 360 -8.54 -10.02 12.20
N ALA A 361 -7.79 -10.82 11.45
CA ALA A 361 -8.06 -11.13 10.06
C ALA A 361 -8.04 -12.62 9.76
N THR A 362 -8.70 -13.01 8.67
CA THR A 362 -8.72 -14.40 8.18
C THR A 362 -8.60 -14.46 6.66
N ARG A 363 -8.05 -15.55 6.12
CA ARG A 363 -7.91 -15.78 4.68
C ARG A 363 -8.95 -16.79 4.16
N PRO A 364 -9.99 -16.35 3.39
CA PRO A 364 -11.05 -17.26 2.93
C PRO A 364 -10.62 -18.32 1.91
N GLY A 365 -9.66 -17.98 1.04
CA GLY A 365 -9.18 -18.82 -0.07
C GLY A 365 -7.67 -18.66 -0.28
N ALA A 366 -7.05 -19.63 -0.96
CA ALA A 366 -5.63 -19.60 -1.33
C ALA A 366 -5.39 -18.86 -2.64
#